data_AF-A0AAW1CLN8-F1
#
_entry.id   AF-A0AAW1CLN8-F1
#
_cell.length_a   1.000
_cell.length_b   1.000
_cell.length_c   1.000
_cell.angle_alpha   90.00
_cell.angle_beta   90.00
_cell.angle_gamma   90.00
#
_symmetry.space_group_name_H-M   'P 1'
#
loop_
_entity.id
_entity.type
_entity.pdbx_description
1 polymer ?
#
loop_
_entity_poly.entity_id
_entity_poly.type
_entity_poly.pdbx_seq_one_letter_code
_entity_poly.pdbx_strand_id
1 'polypeptide(L)'
;MRAITYFLKANNCFPKGCDVEQLLEFYYQTSAIEVTCEELALMGATIANDGVNPMSNKQVFTREHNKCLLSVMQMCGAYNYSEEFFLKVGLPVKSSKSGQILLIIPGQLSCALYSPACDGQEISVRSNEFCRGLAMEYCAHPYDHETYIKFKASMDTSARLLGKGKKMTTVDRLSGRKTLVRSPTEEKKDLCTICCSLFTAAARGDITMIAKLTEMGYKLCTQDYMQRTILHVAASRGYLDLVRYVLLKCPSIVDWKDCMGCTASENANYFGHTEVYEVLDDWESVKKLTAEGRNHTIN
;
A
#
# COMPACT_ATOMS: atom_id res chain seq x y z
N MET A 1 14.48 22.12 23.21
CA MET A 1 13.19 22.76 23.53
C MET A 1 13.31 24.02 24.36
N ARG A 2 13.97 24.02 25.53
CA ARG A 2 14.16 25.25 26.35
C ARG A 2 14.69 26.45 25.56
N ALA A 3 15.81 26.31 24.85
CA ALA A 3 16.40 27.39 24.05
C ALA A 3 15.42 27.96 23.01
N ILE A 4 14.73 27.09 22.26
CA ILE A 4 13.71 27.49 21.28
C ILE A 4 12.60 28.30 21.95
N THR A 5 12.16 27.88 23.13
CA THR A 5 11.04 28.55 23.81
C THR A 5 11.43 29.94 24.30
N TYR A 6 12.64 30.12 24.84
CA TYR A 6 13.13 31.46 25.20
C TYR A 6 13.38 32.34 23.97
N PHE A 7 13.83 31.76 22.86
CA PHE A 7 13.92 32.47 21.58
C PHE A 7 12.55 32.96 21.09
N LEU A 8 11.52 32.10 21.12
CA LEU A 8 10.15 32.47 20.77
C LEU A 8 9.57 33.53 21.72
N LYS A 9 9.90 33.46 23.02
CA LYS A 9 9.51 34.46 24.03
C LYS A 9 10.10 35.83 23.71
N ALA A 10 11.40 35.88 23.43
CA ALA A 10 12.10 37.12 23.08
C ALA A 10 11.53 37.79 21.81
N ASN A 11 11.00 36.98 20.89
CA ASN A 11 10.39 37.44 19.65
C ASN A 11 8.86 37.66 19.74
N ASN A 12 8.29 37.68 20.96
CA ASN A 12 6.85 37.90 21.19
C ASN A 12 5.93 36.92 20.46
N CYS A 13 6.36 35.67 20.26
CA CYS A 13 5.57 34.64 19.58
C CYS A 13 4.48 34.02 20.47
N PHE A 14 4.45 34.35 21.77
CA PHE A 14 3.44 33.86 22.71
C PHE A 14 2.38 34.92 23.04
N PRO A 15 1.17 34.50 23.42
CA PRO A 15 0.17 35.40 23.97
C PRO A 15 0.70 36.17 25.18
N LYS A 16 0.18 37.40 25.39
CA LYS A 16 0.56 38.23 26.54
C LYS A 16 0.24 37.51 27.84
N GLY A 17 1.16 37.57 28.80
CA GLY A 17 1.00 36.95 30.12
C GLY A 17 1.29 35.45 30.18
N CYS A 18 1.78 34.85 29.09
CA CYS A 18 2.15 33.42 29.08
C CYS A 18 3.39 33.13 29.95
N ASP A 19 3.23 32.23 30.91
CA ASP A 19 4.36 31.65 31.66
C ASP A 19 5.03 30.55 30.83
N VAL A 20 6.29 30.78 30.48
CA VAL A 20 7.07 29.91 29.59
C VAL A 20 7.52 28.62 30.27
N GLU A 21 7.80 28.63 31.57
CA GLU A 21 8.20 27.38 32.24
C GLU A 21 7.00 26.45 32.40
N GLN A 22 5.82 26.99 32.75
CA GLN A 22 4.58 26.21 32.79
C GLN A 22 4.21 25.66 31.41
N LEU A 23 4.38 26.45 30.34
CA LEU A 23 4.14 25.98 28.97
C LEU A 23 5.09 24.86 28.56
N LEU A 24 6.37 24.96 28.94
CA LEU A 24 7.36 23.91 28.69
C LEU A 24 7.02 22.62 29.45
N GLU A 25 6.60 22.73 30.71
CA GLU A 25 6.16 21.59 31.50
C GLU A 25 4.94 20.91 30.87
N PHE A 26 3.94 21.70 30.47
CA PHE A 26 2.77 21.19 29.74
C PHE A 26 3.16 20.51 28.41
N TYR A 27 4.10 21.08 27.65
CA TYR A 27 4.62 20.47 26.43
C TYR A 27 5.26 19.10 26.70
N TYR A 28 6.05 18.96 27.77
CA TYR A 28 6.65 17.67 28.12
C TYR A 28 5.61 16.66 28.56
N GLN A 29 4.61 17.09 29.35
CA GLN A 29 3.50 16.22 29.76
C GLN A 29 2.72 15.68 28.55
N THR A 30 2.37 16.55 27.59
CA THR A 30 1.66 16.14 26.36
C THR A 30 2.51 15.22 25.47
N SER A 31 3.83 15.38 25.47
CA SER A 31 4.75 14.52 24.73
C SER A 31 5.00 13.15 25.40
N ALA A 32 4.62 13.01 26.67
CA ALA A 32 4.80 11.80 27.47
C ALA A 32 3.49 11.01 27.64
N ILE A 33 2.42 11.38 26.94
CA ILE A 33 1.16 10.64 26.96
C ILE A 33 1.37 9.26 26.34
N GLU A 34 0.97 8.23 27.07
CA GLU A 34 0.99 6.84 26.63
C GLU A 34 -0.35 6.47 26.02
N VAL A 35 -0.29 5.74 24.91
CA VAL A 35 -1.47 5.21 24.21
C VAL A 35 -1.14 3.83 23.64
N THR A 36 -2.15 2.97 23.59
CA THR A 36 -2.09 1.71 22.84
C THR A 36 -2.34 1.95 21.35
N CYS A 37 -1.97 0.99 20.50
CA CYS A 37 -2.29 1.07 19.07
C CYS A 37 -3.82 1.13 18.83
N GLU A 38 -4.62 0.46 19.65
CA GLU A 38 -6.08 0.47 19.52
C GLU A 38 -6.66 1.86 19.80
N GLU A 39 -6.21 2.50 20.88
CA GLU A 39 -6.63 3.86 21.23
C GLU A 39 -6.17 4.87 20.19
N LEU A 40 -4.91 4.77 19.75
CA LEU A 40 -4.36 5.65 18.72
C LEU A 40 -5.07 5.47 17.37
N ALA A 41 -5.45 4.24 17.03
CA ALA A 41 -6.26 3.96 15.84
C ALA A 41 -7.67 4.55 15.99
N LEU A 42 -8.30 4.52 17.16
CA LEU A 42 -9.60 5.16 17.36
C LEU A 42 -9.52 6.70 17.27
N MET A 43 -8.44 7.30 17.77
CA MET A 43 -8.15 8.73 17.59
C MET A 43 -7.98 9.05 16.10
N GLY A 44 -7.20 8.25 15.37
CA GLY A 44 -7.06 8.34 13.93
C GLY A 44 -8.38 8.22 13.18
N ALA A 45 -9.24 7.29 13.59
CA ALA A 45 -10.52 7.05 12.93
C ALA A 45 -11.47 8.24 13.13
N THR A 46 -11.36 8.95 14.26
CA THR A 46 -12.04 10.22 14.49
C THR A 46 -11.58 11.28 13.48
N ILE A 47 -10.28 11.36 13.20
CA ILE A 47 -9.70 12.26 12.19
C ILE A 47 -10.12 11.84 10.77
N ALA A 48 -10.12 10.53 10.47
CA ALA A 48 -10.57 10.01 9.18
C ALA A 48 -12.05 10.31 8.92
N ASN A 49 -12.87 10.39 9.98
CA ASN A 49 -14.32 10.57 9.93
C ASN A 49 -14.75 12.03 10.17
N ASP A 50 -14.09 12.98 9.51
CA ASP A 50 -14.42 14.41 9.56
C ASP A 50 -14.50 15.01 10.98
N GLY A 51 -13.74 14.45 11.93
CA GLY A 51 -13.70 14.87 13.32
C GLY A 51 -14.79 14.28 14.21
N VAL A 52 -15.59 13.33 13.71
CA VAL A 52 -16.62 12.62 14.49
C VAL A 52 -16.07 11.29 14.99
N ASN A 53 -16.10 11.08 16.30
CA ASN A 53 -15.64 9.83 16.89
C ASN A 53 -16.58 8.67 16.49
N PRO A 54 -16.09 7.60 15.83
CA PRO A 54 -16.94 6.58 15.24
C PRO A 54 -17.64 5.67 16.26
N MET A 55 -17.14 5.62 17.51
CA MET A 55 -17.72 4.78 18.57
C MET A 55 -18.81 5.52 19.34
N SER A 56 -18.58 6.79 19.66
CA SER A 56 -19.50 7.62 20.46
C SER A 56 -20.40 8.53 19.63
N ASN A 57 -20.11 8.69 18.34
CA ASN A 57 -20.78 9.60 17.42
C ASN A 57 -20.72 11.09 17.83
N LYS A 58 -19.76 11.46 18.69
CA LYS A 58 -19.55 12.84 19.13
C LYS A 58 -18.62 13.59 18.17
N GLN A 59 -18.97 14.83 17.84
CA GLN A 59 -18.09 15.75 17.11
C GLN A 59 -16.97 16.22 18.05
N VAL A 60 -15.74 15.83 17.78
CA VAL A 60 -14.54 16.21 18.56
C VAL A 60 -13.86 17.44 17.95
N PHE A 61 -13.77 17.50 16.61
CA PHE A 61 -13.20 18.62 15.86
C PHE A 61 -14.21 19.12 14.84
N THR A 62 -14.23 20.40 14.46
CA THR A 62 -15.03 20.79 13.28
C THR A 62 -14.41 20.24 12.00
N ARG A 63 -15.21 20.12 10.94
CA ARG A 63 -14.74 19.63 9.64
C ARG A 63 -13.62 20.49 9.06
N GLU A 64 -13.69 21.81 9.26
CA GLU A 64 -12.69 22.77 8.82
C GLU A 64 -11.36 22.55 9.53
N HIS A 65 -11.38 22.39 10.86
CA HIS A 65 -10.18 22.09 11.63
C HIS A 65 -9.57 20.75 11.22
N ASN A 66 -10.42 19.73 11.01
CA ASN A 66 -9.99 18.41 10.60
C ASN A 66 -9.31 18.44 9.21
N LYS A 67 -9.86 19.22 8.28
CA LYS A 67 -9.25 19.45 6.96
C LYS A 67 -7.86 20.07 7.09
N CYS A 68 -7.72 21.12 7.91
CA CYS A 68 -6.42 21.75 8.16
C CYS A 68 -5.41 20.77 8.79
N LEU A 69 -5.86 19.97 9.78
CA LEU A 69 -5.03 18.96 10.43
C LEU A 69 -4.50 17.93 9.42
N LEU A 70 -5.39 17.38 8.58
CA LEU A 70 -5.01 16.42 7.54
C LEU A 70 -3.98 17.00 6.57
N SER A 71 -4.16 18.26 6.14
CA SER A 71 -3.19 18.94 5.26
C SER A 71 -1.80 19.07 5.90
N VAL A 72 -1.73 19.45 7.18
CA VAL A 72 -0.45 19.56 7.89
C VAL A 72 0.20 18.18 8.11
N MET A 73 -0.60 17.17 8.48
CA MET A 73 -0.12 15.79 8.62
C MET A 73 0.45 15.26 7.30
N GLN A 74 -0.16 15.60 6.17
CA GLN A 74 0.29 15.17 4.86
C GLN A 74 1.60 15.81 4.43
N MET A 75 1.81 17.09 4.74
CA MET A 75 3.01 17.83 4.34
C MET A 75 4.19 17.69 5.31
N CYS A 76 3.93 17.55 6.61
CA CYS A 76 4.95 17.68 7.67
C CYS A 76 4.95 16.50 8.66
N GLY A 77 4.21 15.44 8.36
CA GLY A 77 3.92 14.35 9.27
C GLY A 77 5.10 13.48 9.68
N ALA A 78 6.09 13.34 8.80
CA ALA A 78 7.14 12.32 8.86
C ALA A 78 8.56 12.90 9.05
N TYR A 79 8.70 13.97 9.83
CA TYR A 79 9.99 14.64 10.09
C TYR A 79 10.70 15.02 8.78
N ASN A 80 12.01 14.75 8.68
CA ASN A 80 12.82 14.99 7.48
C ASN A 80 12.42 14.10 6.30
N TYR A 81 11.62 13.04 6.54
CA TYR A 81 11.10 12.14 5.51
C TYR A 81 9.77 12.62 4.91
N SER A 82 9.21 13.74 5.37
CA SER A 82 7.84 14.16 4.97
C SER A 82 7.65 14.33 3.46
N GLU A 83 8.63 14.91 2.77
CA GLU A 83 8.57 15.13 1.32
C GLU A 83 8.58 13.79 0.56
N GLU A 84 9.49 12.90 0.92
CA GLU A 84 9.60 11.59 0.27
C GLU A 84 8.39 10.70 0.61
N PHE A 85 7.90 10.75 1.85
CA PHE A 85 6.68 10.07 2.26
C PHE A 85 5.48 10.58 1.46
N PHE A 86 5.36 11.89 1.28
CA PHE A 86 4.30 12.48 0.48
C PHE A 86 4.36 12.03 -0.99
N LEU A 87 5.54 11.96 -1.60
CA LEU A 87 5.69 11.52 -2.98
C LEU A 87 5.42 10.01 -3.17
N LYS A 88 5.77 9.18 -2.18
CA LYS A 88 5.71 7.72 -2.31
C LYS A 88 4.44 7.08 -1.74
N VAL A 89 3.87 7.67 -0.69
CA VAL A 89 2.67 7.18 0.02
C VAL A 89 1.52 8.16 -0.14
N GLY A 90 1.79 9.46 0.00
CA GLY A 90 0.82 10.53 -0.22
C GLY A 90 -0.30 10.64 0.81
N LEU A 91 -0.40 9.72 1.77
CA LEU A 91 -1.42 9.75 2.80
C LEU A 91 -1.01 10.62 4.00
N PRO A 92 -1.95 11.30 4.68
CA PRO A 92 -1.67 12.02 5.92
C PRO A 92 -1.09 11.10 7.00
N VAL A 93 0.00 11.52 7.62
CA VAL A 93 0.73 10.71 8.60
C VAL A 93 1.18 11.54 9.79
N LYS A 94 1.42 10.90 10.94
CA LYS A 94 2.28 11.44 11.99
C LYS A 94 3.20 10.35 12.53
N SER A 95 4.51 10.59 12.44
CA SER A 95 5.53 9.72 13.04
C SER A 95 5.95 10.18 14.44
N SER A 96 6.45 9.23 15.24
CA SER A 96 7.12 9.45 16.53
C SER A 96 8.48 8.75 16.57
N LYS A 97 9.45 9.34 17.27
CA LYS A 97 10.75 8.73 17.56
C LYS A 97 10.66 7.47 18.44
N SER A 98 9.54 7.26 19.12
CA SER A 98 9.26 6.00 19.82
C SER A 98 8.93 4.83 18.89
N GLY A 99 8.87 5.07 17.57
CA GLY A 99 8.58 4.04 16.57
C GLY A 99 7.10 3.91 16.21
N GLN A 100 6.27 4.87 16.62
CA GLN A 100 4.84 4.91 16.31
C GLN A 100 4.60 5.65 14.99
N ILE A 101 3.64 5.17 14.20
CA ILE A 101 3.12 5.89 13.03
C ILE A 101 1.59 5.87 13.09
N LEU A 102 0.99 7.04 13.02
CA LEU A 102 -0.44 7.20 12.78
C LEU A 102 -0.65 7.57 11.30
N LEU A 103 -1.25 6.67 10.52
CA LEU A 103 -1.59 6.87 9.12
C LEU A 103 -3.11 7.08 8.98
N ILE A 104 -3.53 8.07 8.20
CA ILE A 104 -4.94 8.37 7.98
C ILE A 104 -5.31 8.18 6.51
N ILE A 105 -6.45 7.51 6.27
CA ILE A 105 -7.07 7.41 4.96
C ILE A 105 -8.42 8.14 5.05
N PRO A 106 -8.47 9.42 4.62
CA PRO A 106 -9.64 10.28 4.84
C PRO A 106 -10.93 9.66 4.31
N GLY A 107 -11.98 9.71 5.14
CA GLY A 107 -13.30 9.16 4.85
C GLY A 107 -13.41 7.64 4.94
N GLN A 108 -12.36 6.92 5.35
CA GLN A 108 -12.34 5.46 5.30
C GLN A 108 -11.83 4.83 6.59
N LEU A 109 -10.54 4.97 6.92
CA LEU A 109 -9.96 4.37 8.13
C LEU A 109 -8.69 5.09 8.59
N SER A 110 -8.11 4.61 9.69
CA SER A 110 -6.77 4.95 10.12
C SER A 110 -6.02 3.71 10.58
N CYS A 111 -4.70 3.73 10.47
CA CYS A 111 -3.81 2.71 10.99
C CYS A 111 -2.88 3.30 12.06
N ALA A 112 -2.86 2.68 13.23
CA ALA A 112 -1.82 2.93 14.23
C ALA A 112 -0.82 1.78 14.17
N LEU A 113 0.43 2.12 13.89
CA LEU A 113 1.52 1.18 13.72
C LEU A 113 2.57 1.43 14.80
N TYR A 114 3.18 0.36 15.30
CA TYR A 114 4.24 0.46 16.29
C TYR A 114 5.36 -0.53 15.99
N SER A 115 6.57 0.00 15.83
CA SER A 115 7.80 -0.76 15.77
C SER A 115 8.95 0.12 16.26
N PRO A 116 9.58 -0.16 17.42
CA PRO A 116 10.55 0.73 18.07
C PRO A 116 11.75 1.13 17.20
N ALA A 117 12.23 0.22 16.35
CA ALA A 117 13.40 0.46 15.52
C ALA A 117 13.11 1.53 14.46
N CYS A 118 13.83 2.65 14.54
CA CYS A 118 13.79 3.75 13.58
C CYS A 118 15.06 3.77 12.72
N ASP A 119 14.94 4.26 11.48
CA ASP A 119 16.07 4.49 10.58
C ASP A 119 16.76 5.84 10.84
N GLY A 120 17.73 6.19 9.98
CA GLY A 120 18.44 7.47 10.03
C GLY A 120 17.57 8.71 9.76
N GLN A 121 16.33 8.53 9.29
CA GLN A 121 15.36 9.60 9.08
C GLN A 121 14.40 9.76 10.27
N GLU A 122 14.65 9.04 11.36
CA GLU A 122 13.86 9.05 12.60
C GLU A 122 12.41 8.54 12.42
N ILE A 123 12.19 7.67 11.43
CA ILE A 123 10.91 7.00 11.21
C ILE A 123 11.07 5.49 11.43
N SER A 124 10.01 4.86 11.95
CA SER A 124 9.98 3.42 12.18
C SER A 124 10.13 2.63 10.88
N VAL A 125 11.13 1.75 10.79
CA VAL A 125 11.46 1.00 9.56
C VAL A 125 10.27 0.16 9.10
N ARG A 126 9.77 -0.72 9.96
CA ARG A 126 8.69 -1.66 9.63
C ARG A 126 7.38 -0.96 9.36
N SER A 127 7.08 0.08 10.13
CA SER A 127 5.84 0.85 9.97
C SER A 127 5.86 1.64 8.67
N ASN A 128 7.00 2.21 8.29
CA ASN A 128 7.15 2.91 7.01
C ASN A 128 7.00 1.95 5.82
N GLU A 129 7.64 0.78 5.87
CA GLU A 129 7.47 -0.26 4.85
C GLU A 129 6.02 -0.72 4.72
N PHE A 130 5.31 -0.87 5.84
CA PHE A 130 3.87 -1.16 5.82
C PHE A 130 3.07 -0.05 5.12
N CYS A 131 3.32 1.23 5.44
CA CYS A 131 2.64 2.35 4.79
C CYS A 131 2.87 2.35 3.28
N ARG A 132 4.09 2.09 2.83
CA ARG A 132 4.44 2.00 1.40
C ARG A 132 3.74 0.84 0.72
N GLY A 133 3.80 -0.35 1.31
CA GLY A 133 3.11 -1.53 0.79
C GLY A 133 1.60 -1.31 0.68
N LEU A 134 0.99 -0.69 1.69
CA LEU A 134 -0.44 -0.37 1.69
C LEU A 134 -0.79 0.64 0.60
N ALA A 135 0.00 1.71 0.43
CA ALA A 135 -0.26 2.68 -0.63
C ALA A 135 -0.14 2.06 -2.03
N MET A 136 0.87 1.22 -2.25
CA MET A 136 1.08 0.53 -3.53
C MET A 136 -0.01 -0.49 -3.84
N GLU A 137 -0.34 -1.36 -2.88
CA GLU A 137 -1.32 -2.45 -3.07
C GLU A 137 -2.72 -1.92 -3.38
N TYR A 138 -3.12 -0.82 -2.73
CA TYR A 138 -4.47 -0.28 -2.84
C TYR A 138 -4.57 0.98 -3.72
N CYS A 139 -3.47 1.39 -4.38
CA CYS A 139 -3.35 2.67 -5.08
C CYS A 139 -3.91 3.82 -4.21
N ALA A 140 -3.49 3.89 -2.94
CA ALA A 140 -4.09 4.77 -1.95
C ALA A 140 -3.65 6.24 -2.09
N HIS A 141 -2.74 6.52 -3.03
CA HIS A 141 -2.17 7.83 -3.21
C HIS A 141 -3.25 8.83 -3.69
N PRO A 142 -3.38 10.03 -3.11
CA PRO A 142 -4.43 10.97 -3.49
C PRO A 142 -4.39 11.42 -4.96
N TYR A 143 -3.23 11.32 -5.60
CA TYR A 143 -3.03 11.67 -7.01
C TYR A 143 -3.02 10.48 -7.96
N ASP A 144 -3.24 9.26 -7.46
CA ASP A 144 -3.49 8.12 -8.33
C ASP A 144 -4.91 8.22 -8.92
N HIS A 145 -5.02 8.09 -10.24
CA HIS A 145 -6.29 8.33 -10.95
C HIS A 145 -7.35 7.23 -10.69
N GLU A 146 -6.94 6.11 -10.08
CA GLU A 146 -7.77 4.94 -9.75
C GLU A 146 -8.16 4.84 -8.27
N THR A 147 -7.58 5.68 -7.39
CA THR A 147 -7.68 5.62 -5.91
C THR A 147 -9.09 5.65 -5.40
N TYR A 148 -9.95 6.46 -6.03
CA TYR A 148 -11.33 6.62 -5.59
C TYR A 148 -12.20 5.37 -5.81
N ILE A 149 -11.86 4.55 -6.82
CA ILE A 149 -12.69 3.42 -7.25
C ILE A 149 -12.23 2.10 -6.59
N LYS A 150 -10.92 1.86 -6.50
CA LYS A 150 -10.37 0.59 -5.99
C LYS A 150 -10.41 0.48 -4.46
N PHE A 151 -10.13 1.56 -3.73
CA PHE A 151 -10.08 1.50 -2.26
C PHE A 151 -11.47 1.25 -1.64
N LYS A 152 -12.51 1.88 -2.20
CA LYS A 152 -13.92 1.66 -1.81
C LYS A 152 -14.36 0.21 -2.09
N ALA A 153 -14.03 -0.32 -3.26
CA ALA A 153 -14.40 -1.69 -3.65
C ALA A 153 -13.67 -2.77 -2.84
N SER A 154 -12.40 -2.57 -2.49
CA SER A 154 -11.60 -3.56 -1.76
C SER A 154 -12.02 -3.69 -0.29
N MET A 155 -12.32 -2.57 0.37
CA MET A 155 -12.80 -2.55 1.76
C MET A 155 -14.20 -3.15 1.94
N ASP A 156 -15.11 -2.97 0.98
CA ASP A 156 -16.44 -3.58 1.01
C ASP A 156 -16.36 -5.13 1.01
N THR A 157 -15.33 -5.70 0.38
CA THR A 157 -15.04 -7.15 0.42
C THR A 157 -14.47 -7.59 1.78
N SER A 158 -13.55 -6.83 2.37
CA SER A 158 -12.96 -7.17 3.67
C SER A 158 -13.95 -6.99 4.84
N ALA A 159 -14.85 -6.01 4.77
CA ALA A 159 -15.94 -5.82 5.73
C ALA A 159 -16.97 -6.96 5.68
N ARG A 160 -17.18 -7.59 4.51
CA ARG A 160 -17.99 -8.81 4.38
C ARG A 160 -17.35 -10.04 5.02
N LEU A 161 -16.03 -10.16 4.98
CA LEU A 161 -15.28 -11.29 5.54
C LEU A 161 -15.18 -11.23 7.08
N LEU A 162 -15.24 -10.05 7.69
CA LEU A 162 -15.12 -9.86 9.15
C LEU A 162 -16.45 -9.93 9.93
N GLY A 163 -17.56 -10.36 9.30
CA GLY A 163 -18.77 -10.81 10.01
C GLY A 163 -19.49 -9.80 10.91
N LYS A 164 -19.14 -8.50 10.88
CA LYS A 164 -19.83 -7.43 11.60
C LYS A 164 -19.85 -6.16 10.75
N GLY A 165 -21.03 -5.74 10.30
CA GLY A 165 -21.18 -4.44 9.65
C GLY A 165 -22.62 -4.12 9.29
N LYS A 166 -23.33 -3.45 10.21
CA LYS A 166 -24.58 -2.73 9.91
C LYS A 166 -24.36 -1.82 8.71
N LYS A 167 -25.35 -1.71 7.82
CA LYS A 167 -25.39 -0.75 6.72
C LYS A 167 -25.10 0.66 7.25
N MET A 168 -23.91 1.19 6.95
CA MET A 168 -23.64 2.62 7.07
C MET A 168 -24.29 3.30 5.87
N THR A 169 -25.47 3.88 6.06
CA THR A 169 -26.12 4.69 5.02
C THR A 169 -25.53 6.09 5.04
N THR A 170 -24.57 6.37 4.17
CA THR A 170 -24.21 7.74 3.81
C THR A 170 -25.00 8.14 2.58
N VAL A 171 -25.80 9.20 2.73
CA VAL A 171 -26.62 9.79 1.68
C VAL A 171 -25.68 10.45 0.68
N ASP A 172 -25.54 9.85 -0.49
CA ASP A 172 -24.77 10.41 -1.60
C ASP A 172 -25.52 11.63 -2.13
N ARG A 173 -25.00 12.84 -1.88
CA ARG A 173 -25.69 14.11 -2.18
C ARG A 173 -24.91 15.10 -3.03
N LEU A 174 -23.84 14.68 -3.72
CA LEU A 174 -23.13 15.58 -4.63
C LEU A 174 -22.96 14.99 -6.04
N SER A 175 -23.88 15.46 -6.89
CA SER A 175 -23.77 15.67 -8.34
C SER A 175 -24.20 14.54 -9.26
N GLY A 176 -25.39 14.74 -9.85
CA GLY A 176 -25.84 14.08 -11.07
C GLY A 176 -25.05 14.52 -12.30
N ARG A 177 -23.75 14.25 -12.34
CA ARG A 177 -22.94 14.38 -13.56
C ARG A 177 -22.67 12.99 -14.12
N LYS A 178 -23.29 12.68 -15.25
CA LYS A 178 -22.89 11.57 -16.12
C LYS A 178 -21.48 11.88 -16.63
N THR A 179 -20.45 11.26 -16.06
CA THR A 179 -19.10 11.29 -16.62
C THR A 179 -19.07 10.38 -17.85
N LEU A 180 -18.93 11.00 -19.01
CA LEU A 180 -18.69 10.36 -20.29
C LEU A 180 -17.37 9.57 -20.21
N VAL A 181 -17.43 8.24 -20.32
CA VAL A 181 -16.25 7.39 -20.49
C VAL A 181 -15.65 7.74 -21.86
N ARG A 182 -14.52 8.45 -21.88
CA ARG A 182 -13.71 8.62 -23.09
C ARG A 182 -12.70 7.47 -23.15
N SER A 183 -12.57 6.86 -24.32
CA SER A 183 -11.63 5.78 -24.63
C SER A 183 -10.18 6.23 -24.35
N PRO A 184 -9.32 5.37 -23.78
CA PRO A 184 -7.96 5.75 -23.44
C PRO A 184 -7.09 5.78 -24.69
N THR A 185 -6.71 6.97 -25.13
CA THR A 185 -5.59 7.18 -26.02
C THR A 185 -4.29 7.11 -25.21
N GLU A 186 -3.32 6.40 -25.78
CA GLU A 186 -1.94 6.15 -25.32
C GLU A 186 -1.33 7.21 -24.39
N GLU A 187 -1.40 6.98 -23.08
CA GLU A 187 -0.57 7.67 -22.09
C GLU A 187 0.41 6.65 -21.49
N LYS A 188 1.67 7.07 -21.33
CA LYS A 188 2.76 6.26 -20.78
C LYS A 188 2.35 5.65 -19.44
N LYS A 189 1.96 4.38 -19.46
CA LYS A 189 1.60 3.60 -18.28
C LYS A 189 2.84 3.39 -17.42
N ASP A 190 2.85 3.96 -16.22
CA ASP A 190 3.94 3.75 -15.26
C ASP A 190 4.12 2.26 -14.94
N LEU A 191 5.38 1.80 -14.98
CA LEU A 191 5.77 0.40 -14.83
C LEU A 191 5.29 -0.22 -13.50
N CYS A 192 5.10 0.60 -12.46
CA CYS A 192 4.64 0.18 -11.12
C CYS A 192 3.14 -0.17 -11.08
N THR A 193 2.29 0.65 -11.73
CA THR A 193 0.84 0.40 -11.86
C THR A 193 0.57 -0.83 -12.74
N ILE A 194 1.47 -1.07 -13.70
CA ILE A 194 1.52 -2.26 -14.56
C ILE A 194 1.79 -3.53 -13.73
N CYS A 195 2.80 -3.51 -12.86
CA CYS A 195 3.10 -4.64 -11.97
C CYS A 195 1.94 -4.93 -11.02
N CYS A 196 1.41 -3.94 -10.31
CA CYS A 196 0.40 -4.20 -9.28
C CYS A 196 -0.86 -4.86 -9.85
N SER A 197 -1.43 -4.33 -10.95
CA SER A 197 -2.67 -4.88 -11.51
C SER A 197 -2.52 -6.31 -12.05
N LEU A 198 -1.37 -6.61 -12.66
CA LEU A 198 -1.09 -7.94 -13.20
C LEU A 198 -0.85 -8.98 -12.10
N PHE A 199 -0.10 -8.61 -11.05
CA PHE A 199 0.18 -9.49 -9.92
C PHE A 199 -1.03 -9.69 -9.01
N THR A 200 -1.88 -8.69 -8.82
CA THR A 200 -3.16 -8.86 -8.10
C THR A 200 -4.11 -9.81 -8.85
N ALA A 201 -4.15 -9.74 -10.18
CA ALA A 201 -4.94 -10.69 -10.98
C ALA A 201 -4.39 -12.12 -10.87
N ALA A 202 -3.05 -12.29 -10.94
CA ALA A 202 -2.39 -13.57 -10.74
C ALA A 202 -2.62 -14.13 -9.33
N ALA A 203 -2.63 -13.26 -8.32
CA ALA A 203 -2.91 -13.65 -6.94
C ALA A 203 -4.33 -14.18 -6.72
N ARG A 204 -5.27 -13.82 -7.60
CA ARG A 204 -6.67 -14.29 -7.60
C ARG A 204 -6.91 -15.46 -8.56
N GLY A 205 -5.93 -15.80 -9.40
CA GLY A 205 -6.09 -16.80 -10.46
C GLY A 205 -7.00 -16.34 -11.61
N ASP A 206 -7.21 -15.03 -11.78
CA ASP A 206 -8.13 -14.50 -12.80
C ASP A 206 -7.46 -14.43 -14.17
N ILE A 207 -7.54 -15.54 -14.91
CA ILE A 207 -6.99 -15.67 -16.27
C ILE A 207 -7.63 -14.67 -17.22
N THR A 208 -8.92 -14.37 -17.05
CA THR A 208 -9.65 -13.46 -17.96
C THR A 208 -9.14 -12.03 -17.84
N MET A 209 -8.86 -11.59 -16.61
CA MET A 209 -8.26 -10.29 -16.35
C MET A 209 -6.83 -10.24 -16.88
N ILE A 210 -6.05 -11.30 -16.70
CA ILE A 210 -4.66 -11.39 -17.22
C ILE A 210 -4.65 -11.36 -18.75
N ALA A 211 -5.58 -12.05 -19.41
CA ALA A 211 -5.74 -12.01 -20.87
C ALA A 211 -6.05 -10.59 -21.35
N LYS A 212 -7.01 -9.91 -20.72
CA LYS A 212 -7.33 -8.49 -21.03
C LYS A 212 -6.14 -7.57 -20.81
N LEU A 213 -5.39 -7.74 -19.73
CA LEU A 213 -4.18 -6.97 -19.49
C LEU A 213 -3.13 -7.24 -20.57
N THR A 214 -2.99 -8.50 -21.02
CA THR A 214 -2.08 -8.83 -22.12
C THR A 214 -2.48 -8.11 -23.42
N GLU A 215 -3.78 -8.08 -23.74
CA GLU A 215 -4.34 -7.34 -24.89
C GLU A 215 -4.08 -5.83 -24.80
N MET A 216 -4.10 -5.28 -23.58
CA MET A 216 -3.77 -3.88 -23.30
C MET A 216 -2.26 -3.58 -23.33
N GLY A 217 -1.43 -4.55 -23.75
CA GLY A 217 0.02 -4.41 -23.95
C GLY A 217 0.89 -4.70 -22.74
N TYR A 218 0.34 -5.31 -21.68
CA TYR A 218 1.09 -5.62 -20.46
C TYR A 218 1.98 -6.86 -20.69
N LYS A 219 3.24 -6.78 -20.27
CA LYS A 219 4.21 -7.89 -20.43
C LYS A 219 4.05 -8.89 -19.29
N LEU A 220 3.87 -10.16 -19.61
CA LEU A 220 3.79 -11.23 -18.61
C LEU A 220 5.15 -11.56 -17.98
N CYS A 221 6.24 -11.17 -18.63
CA CYS A 221 7.60 -11.33 -18.15
C CYS A 221 8.07 -10.24 -17.17
N THR A 222 7.14 -9.47 -16.60
CA THR A 222 7.47 -8.45 -15.61
C THR A 222 7.70 -9.08 -14.23
N GLN A 223 8.63 -8.50 -13.47
CA GLN A 223 8.92 -8.89 -12.09
C GLN A 223 8.36 -7.88 -11.08
N ASP A 224 7.93 -8.36 -9.92
CA ASP A 224 7.58 -7.52 -8.77
C ASP A 224 8.85 -7.09 -8.00
N TYR A 225 8.65 -6.35 -6.89
CA TYR A 225 9.75 -5.89 -6.03
C TYR A 225 10.54 -7.04 -5.36
N MET A 226 9.98 -8.25 -5.31
CA MET A 226 10.62 -9.47 -4.84
C MET A 226 11.28 -10.25 -5.99
N GLN A 227 11.43 -9.65 -7.16
CA GLN A 227 11.93 -10.30 -8.38
C GLN A 227 11.08 -11.50 -8.84
N ARG A 228 9.86 -11.66 -8.30
CA ARG A 228 8.95 -12.74 -8.71
C ARG A 228 8.25 -12.35 -9.98
N THR A 229 8.00 -13.32 -10.85
CA THR A 229 7.07 -13.19 -11.99
C THR A 229 5.68 -13.68 -11.61
N ILE A 230 4.66 -13.43 -12.44
CA ILE A 230 3.32 -14.01 -12.23
C ILE A 230 3.33 -15.55 -12.21
N LEU A 231 4.33 -16.18 -12.84
CA LEU A 231 4.50 -17.63 -12.82
C LEU A 231 4.84 -18.12 -11.42
N HIS A 232 5.69 -17.39 -10.68
CA HIS A 232 5.98 -17.70 -9.27
C HIS A 232 4.72 -17.61 -8.42
N VAL A 233 3.91 -16.55 -8.61
CA VAL A 233 2.67 -16.35 -7.86
C VAL A 233 1.64 -17.45 -8.15
N ALA A 234 1.50 -17.84 -9.42
CA ALA A 234 0.59 -18.92 -9.83
C ALA A 234 1.06 -20.27 -9.28
N ALA A 235 2.37 -20.52 -9.30
CA ALA A 235 2.98 -21.75 -8.82
C ALA A 235 2.84 -21.91 -7.30
N SER A 236 3.10 -20.85 -6.53
CA SER A 236 2.91 -20.84 -5.07
C SER A 236 1.45 -21.00 -4.62
N ARG A 237 0.49 -20.76 -5.51
CA ARG A 237 -0.96 -20.89 -5.22
C ARG A 237 -1.60 -22.13 -5.84
N GLY A 238 -0.86 -22.89 -6.65
CA GLY A 238 -1.37 -24.08 -7.32
C GLY A 238 -2.32 -23.81 -8.48
N TYR A 239 -2.24 -22.64 -9.14
CA TYR A 239 -3.13 -22.30 -10.25
C TYR A 239 -2.66 -22.92 -11.58
N LEU A 240 -2.99 -24.20 -11.78
CA LEU A 240 -2.58 -24.99 -12.94
C LEU A 240 -2.93 -24.33 -14.29
N ASP A 241 -4.16 -23.86 -14.46
CA ASP A 241 -4.63 -23.24 -15.71
C ASP A 241 -3.88 -21.94 -16.02
N LEU A 242 -3.58 -21.16 -14.97
CA LEU A 242 -2.81 -19.93 -15.11
C LEU A 242 -1.35 -20.24 -15.46
N VAL A 243 -0.75 -21.26 -14.85
CA VAL A 243 0.60 -21.72 -15.18
C VAL A 243 0.68 -22.12 -16.66
N ARG A 244 -0.25 -22.95 -17.13
CA ARG A 244 -0.32 -23.36 -18.55
C ARG A 244 -0.48 -22.15 -19.49
N TYR A 245 -1.35 -21.21 -19.13
CA TYR A 245 -1.57 -19.98 -19.91
C TYR A 245 -0.29 -19.15 -20.03
N VAL A 246 0.43 -18.95 -18.92
CA VAL A 246 1.65 -18.15 -18.88
C VAL A 246 2.78 -18.84 -19.65
N LEU A 247 2.96 -20.15 -19.50
CA LEU A 247 3.96 -20.92 -20.24
C LEU A 247 3.74 -20.87 -21.76
N LEU A 248 2.48 -20.92 -22.21
CA LEU A 248 2.15 -20.82 -23.63
C LEU A 248 2.50 -19.45 -24.22
N LYS A 249 2.37 -18.38 -23.43
CA LYS A 249 2.61 -17.00 -23.89
C LYS A 249 4.05 -16.52 -23.69
N CYS A 250 4.70 -16.97 -22.62
CA CYS A 250 6.03 -16.51 -22.21
C CYS A 250 6.84 -17.67 -21.61
N PRO A 251 7.36 -18.61 -22.43
CA PRO A 251 8.11 -19.77 -21.95
C PRO A 251 9.51 -19.42 -21.40
N SER A 252 10.03 -18.22 -21.69
CA SER A 252 11.37 -17.80 -21.28
C SER A 252 11.54 -17.56 -19.78
N ILE A 253 10.45 -17.39 -19.04
CA ILE A 253 10.47 -16.98 -17.63
C ILE A 253 10.49 -18.15 -16.64
N VAL A 254 10.47 -19.39 -17.12
CA VAL A 254 10.43 -20.62 -16.31
C VAL A 254 11.62 -20.70 -15.36
N ASP A 255 12.82 -20.43 -15.88
CA ASP A 255 14.08 -20.57 -15.14
C ASP A 255 14.41 -19.30 -14.33
N TRP A 256 13.57 -18.26 -14.39
CA TRP A 256 13.83 -17.02 -13.67
C TRP A 256 13.69 -17.28 -12.18
N LYS A 257 14.58 -16.67 -11.41
CA LYS A 257 14.62 -16.80 -9.96
C LYS A 257 14.04 -15.55 -9.30
N ASP A 258 13.38 -15.76 -8.18
CA ASP A 258 12.96 -14.69 -7.29
C ASP A 258 14.11 -14.22 -6.38
N CYS A 259 13.82 -13.27 -5.48
CA CYS A 259 14.81 -12.72 -4.55
C CYS A 259 15.37 -13.74 -3.54
N MET A 260 14.72 -14.90 -3.38
CA MET A 260 15.20 -16.01 -2.55
C MET A 260 16.06 -17.00 -3.35
N GLY A 261 16.24 -16.75 -4.65
CA GLY A 261 16.97 -17.63 -5.56
C GLY A 261 16.17 -18.83 -6.03
N CYS A 262 14.85 -18.84 -5.78
CA CYS A 262 13.95 -19.94 -6.08
C CYS A 262 13.28 -19.78 -7.44
N THR A 263 13.13 -20.88 -8.18
CA THR A 263 12.32 -20.92 -9.42
C THR A 263 10.84 -21.11 -9.11
N ALA A 264 9.99 -20.95 -10.13
CA ALA A 264 8.56 -21.24 -9.98
C ALA A 264 8.28 -22.72 -9.64
N SER A 265 9.07 -23.66 -10.17
CA SER A 265 8.96 -25.10 -9.86
C SER A 265 9.32 -25.39 -8.39
N GLU A 266 10.42 -24.81 -7.90
CA GLU A 266 10.82 -24.92 -6.50
C GLU A 266 9.77 -24.34 -5.56
N ASN A 267 9.14 -23.22 -5.92
CA ASN A 267 8.02 -22.66 -5.18
C ASN A 267 6.79 -23.59 -5.18
N ALA A 268 6.41 -24.19 -6.30
CA ALA A 268 5.32 -25.17 -6.33
C ALA A 268 5.59 -26.36 -5.40
N ASN A 269 6.82 -26.88 -5.40
CA ASN A 269 7.22 -27.98 -4.53
C ASN A 269 7.19 -27.58 -3.05
N TYR A 270 7.70 -26.39 -2.71
CA TYR A 270 7.70 -25.86 -1.35
C TYR A 270 6.29 -25.75 -0.75
N PHE A 271 5.32 -25.32 -1.57
CA PHE A 271 3.91 -25.19 -1.15
C PHE A 271 3.08 -26.48 -1.34
N GLY A 272 3.69 -27.57 -1.83
CA GLY A 272 3.03 -28.88 -1.96
C GLY A 272 2.08 -29.01 -3.16
N HIS A 273 2.28 -28.21 -4.20
CA HIS A 273 1.47 -28.26 -5.42
C HIS A 273 2.10 -29.19 -6.47
N THR A 274 1.95 -30.51 -6.27
CA THR A 274 2.55 -31.57 -7.10
C THR A 274 2.16 -31.48 -8.58
N GLU A 275 0.87 -31.26 -8.91
CA GLU A 275 0.43 -31.16 -10.31
C GLU A 275 1.08 -29.99 -11.07
N VAL A 276 1.32 -28.88 -10.36
CA VAL A 276 1.97 -27.70 -10.96
C VAL A 276 3.47 -27.91 -11.07
N TYR A 277 4.08 -28.57 -10.07
CA TYR A 277 5.48 -28.95 -10.11
C TYR A 277 5.78 -29.88 -11.29
N GLU A 278 4.99 -30.94 -11.48
CA GLU A 278 5.14 -31.88 -12.60
C GLU A 278 5.07 -31.16 -13.95
N VAL A 279 4.09 -30.27 -14.14
CA VAL A 279 3.97 -29.50 -15.40
C VAL A 279 5.15 -28.58 -15.65
N LEU A 280 5.75 -27.99 -14.60
CA LEU A 280 6.91 -27.12 -14.73
C LEU A 280 8.20 -27.92 -14.97
N ASP A 281 8.36 -29.08 -14.32
CA ASP A 281 9.50 -29.98 -14.46
C ASP A 281 9.52 -30.67 -15.84
N ASP A 282 8.34 -31.10 -16.32
CA ASP A 282 8.16 -31.61 -17.68
C ASP A 282 8.55 -30.56 -18.73
N TRP A 283 8.19 -29.30 -18.48
CA TRP A 283 8.52 -28.19 -19.38
C TRP A 283 10.02 -27.89 -19.42
N GLU A 284 10.74 -28.05 -18.31
CA GLU A 284 12.21 -27.98 -18.28
C GLU A 284 12.86 -29.10 -19.12
N SER A 285 12.30 -30.31 -19.05
CA SER A 285 12.78 -31.46 -19.82
C SER A 285 12.61 -31.26 -21.34
N VAL A 286 11.48 -30.70 -21.77
CA VAL A 286 11.22 -30.34 -23.19
C VAL A 286 12.19 -29.26 -23.69
N LYS A 287 12.57 -28.33 -22.82
CA LYS A 287 13.54 -27.26 -23.15
C LYS A 287 14.97 -27.80 -23.35
N LYS A 288 15.39 -28.79 -22.55
CA LYS A 288 16.70 -29.47 -22.70
C LYS A 288 16.80 -30.20 -24.04
N LEU A 289 15.77 -30.95 -24.43
CA LEU A 289 15.72 -31.65 -25.73
C LEU A 289 15.78 -30.70 -26.94
N THR A 290 15.11 -29.53 -26.85
CA THR A 290 15.14 -28.51 -27.92
C THR A 290 16.40 -27.64 -27.93
N ALA A 291 17.21 -27.65 -26.86
CA ALA A 291 18.52 -27.03 -26.81
C ALA A 291 19.60 -27.95 -27.40
N GLU A 292 19.54 -29.25 -27.11
CA GLU A 292 20.45 -30.28 -27.65
C GLU A 292 20.27 -30.48 -29.16
N GLY A 293 19.03 -30.45 -29.67
CA GLY A 293 18.74 -30.54 -31.11
C GLY A 293 19.23 -29.36 -31.96
N ARG A 294 19.55 -28.20 -31.35
CA ARG A 294 20.10 -27.03 -32.08
C ARG A 294 21.62 -27.07 -32.25
N ASN A 295 22.33 -27.88 -31.47
CA ASN A 295 23.78 -28.02 -31.56
C ASN A 295 24.25 -29.05 -32.60
N HIS A 296 23.34 -29.81 -33.23
CA HIS A 296 23.68 -30.85 -34.22
C HIS A 296 23.47 -30.45 -35.71
N THR A 297 23.18 -29.17 -36.00
CA THR A 297 22.98 -28.67 -37.38
C THR A 297 24.06 -27.72 -37.89
N ILE A 298 25.22 -27.67 -37.25
CA ILE A 298 26.39 -26.97 -37.80
C ILE A 298 27.59 -27.92 -37.72
N ASN A 299 27.80 -28.68 -38.79
CA ASN A 299 29.09 -29.18 -39.26
C ASN A 299 28.95 -29.52 -40.75
#